data_AF-A0A2P6W8A2-F1
#
_entry.id   AF-A0A2P6W8A2-F1
#
_cell.length_a   1.000
_cell.length_b   1.000
_cell.length_c   1.000
_cell.angle_alpha   90.00
_cell.angle_beta   90.00
_cell.angle_gamma   90.00
#
_symmetry.space_group_name_H-M   'P 1'
#
loop_
_entity.id
_entity.type
_entity.pdbx_description
1 polymer ?
#
loop_
_entity_poly.entity_id
_entity_poly.type
_entity_poly.pdbx_seq_one_letter_code
_entity_poly.pdbx_strand_id
1 'polypeptide(L)'
;DIENKEMESYYKKNRTVPLNSVDRKDTTEASISFKQSEAEFPTEIELTPEFAYTAGFFLAEGTQRRRQIGFSNKNREFIERVRNYFEQFDVGFYEHKDKNNCYSLTICSAFFSRIFEALGIADKRIEDRLLDMPDECLEKLYQGLIDGDACIRGERVEYYTSSKELAGDIAYLCSMLGKASSITHREREGGRDEYRLEIRDNPHKLLQNIPVPSKLLKDIRTEIGLSMKEVATELGYSSKSSISNLENREYETVKRNNLQKVAEYYSNRAEADKGQQKAKKLVQIARSDLLFDRVEKVEKISEEQPNYDLEVQPSGEKIENFLGGHGGIFLSNTAGYIDPGFSGDITLEMQNLGNAPVKLYPEDRVCQVVFETMTSEAENPYGEKKDSKYMGQTGATGSRLGEEKR
;
A
#
# COMPACT_ATOMS: atom_id res chain seq x y z
N ASP A 1 -36.63 -6.09 27.37
CA ASP A 1 -37.98 -6.15 26.77
C ASP A 1 -37.89 -6.49 25.29
N ILE A 2 -38.32 -7.69 24.90
CA ILE A 2 -38.52 -8.02 23.48
C ILE A 2 -39.98 -7.66 23.18
N GLU A 3 -40.22 -6.51 22.55
CA GLU A 3 -41.58 -6.01 22.28
C GLU A 3 -42.41 -6.91 21.35
N ASN A 4 -41.76 -7.86 20.66
CA ASN A 4 -42.42 -8.78 19.73
C ASN A 4 -42.56 -10.20 20.30
N LYS A 5 -43.78 -10.57 20.70
CA LYS A 5 -44.13 -11.87 21.31
C LYS A 5 -43.81 -13.10 20.44
N GLU A 6 -43.83 -12.97 19.11
CA GLU A 6 -43.49 -14.08 18.21
C GLU A 6 -41.98 -14.40 18.24
N MET A 7 -41.14 -13.35 18.35
CA MET A 7 -39.69 -13.49 18.43
C MET A 7 -39.26 -14.09 19.78
N GLU A 8 -39.96 -13.78 20.87
CA GLU A 8 -39.67 -14.34 22.20
C GLU A 8 -39.77 -15.87 22.23
N SER A 9 -40.77 -16.43 21.53
CA SER A 9 -40.96 -17.88 21.40
C SER A 9 -39.83 -18.56 20.63
N TYR A 10 -39.37 -17.93 19.53
CA TYR A 10 -38.23 -18.39 18.75
C TYR A 10 -36.94 -18.46 19.59
N TYR A 11 -36.64 -17.42 20.36
CA TYR A 11 -35.46 -17.34 21.22
C TYR A 11 -35.50 -18.36 22.37
N LYS A 12 -36.66 -18.49 23.05
CA LYS A 12 -36.84 -19.50 24.10
C LYS A 12 -36.71 -20.93 23.58
N LYS A 13 -37.29 -21.23 22.42
CA LYS A 13 -37.24 -22.57 21.80
C LYS A 13 -35.81 -22.96 21.40
N ASN A 14 -35.05 -22.01 20.88
CA ASN A 14 -33.68 -22.25 20.39
C ASN A 14 -32.60 -22.02 21.45
N ARG A 15 -32.97 -21.64 22.68
CA ARG A 15 -32.02 -21.24 23.76
C ARG A 15 -31.03 -20.15 23.29
N THR A 16 -31.49 -19.22 22.49
CA THR A 16 -30.70 -18.08 21.98
C THR A 16 -31.35 -16.78 22.44
N VAL A 17 -30.58 -15.69 22.53
CA VAL A 17 -31.07 -14.37 22.93
C VAL A 17 -30.45 -13.34 21.95
N PRO A 18 -31.17 -12.29 21.53
CA PRO A 18 -30.57 -11.22 20.75
C PRO A 18 -29.36 -10.64 21.50
N LEU A 19 -28.24 -10.44 20.81
CA LEU A 19 -27.01 -9.89 21.42
C LEU A 19 -27.28 -8.54 22.12
N ASN A 20 -28.17 -7.73 21.55
CA ASN A 20 -28.59 -6.43 22.08
C ASN A 20 -29.45 -6.53 23.35
N SER A 21 -29.97 -7.71 23.66
CA SER A 21 -30.75 -8.00 24.87
C SER A 21 -29.93 -8.71 25.95
N VAL A 22 -28.68 -9.04 25.66
CA VAL A 22 -27.71 -9.46 26.68
C VAL A 22 -27.22 -8.20 27.35
N ASP A 23 -27.61 -8.01 28.60
CA ASP A 23 -27.05 -6.98 29.47
C ASP A 23 -25.55 -7.27 29.55
N ARG A 24 -24.74 -6.52 28.78
CA ARG A 24 -23.28 -6.60 28.91
C ARG A 24 -23.00 -6.03 30.29
N LYS A 25 -22.78 -6.91 31.27
CA LYS A 25 -22.20 -6.51 32.56
C LYS A 25 -21.01 -5.63 32.24
N ASP A 26 -20.91 -4.51 32.93
CA ASP A 26 -19.76 -3.63 32.83
C ASP A 26 -18.50 -4.45 33.18
N THR A 27 -17.71 -4.79 32.16
CA THR A 27 -16.51 -5.62 32.30
C THR A 27 -15.27 -4.80 32.59
N THR A 28 -15.41 -3.49 32.82
CA THR A 28 -14.28 -2.60 33.15
C THR A 28 -13.52 -3.05 34.41
N GLU A 29 -14.17 -3.75 35.35
CA GLU A 29 -13.53 -4.33 36.54
C GLU A 29 -13.19 -5.83 36.41
N ALA A 30 -13.41 -6.45 35.25
CA ALA A 30 -13.15 -7.88 35.06
C ALA A 30 -11.68 -8.16 34.68
N SER A 31 -11.14 -9.28 35.15
CA SER A 31 -9.85 -9.81 34.71
C SER A 31 -10.00 -11.13 33.94
N ILE A 32 -9.08 -11.37 33.02
CA ILE A 32 -8.97 -12.59 32.22
C ILE A 32 -7.90 -13.48 32.84
N SER A 33 -8.22 -14.74 33.09
CA SER A 33 -7.25 -15.76 33.50
C SER A 33 -7.46 -17.05 32.73
N PHE A 34 -6.38 -17.82 32.54
CA PHE A 34 -6.52 -19.18 32.03
C PHE A 34 -7.04 -20.10 33.13
N LYS A 35 -7.85 -21.09 32.75
CA LYS A 35 -8.30 -22.14 33.68
C LYS A 35 -7.08 -22.78 34.37
N GLN A 36 -7.07 -22.77 35.71
CA GLN A 36 -5.95 -23.24 36.55
C GLN A 36 -4.68 -22.37 36.53
N SER A 37 -4.81 -21.10 36.14
CA SER A 37 -3.78 -20.07 36.27
C SER A 37 -4.19 -19.10 37.37
N GLU A 38 -3.22 -18.69 38.20
CA GLU A 38 -3.41 -17.58 39.15
C GLU A 38 -3.13 -16.22 38.48
N ALA A 39 -2.49 -16.22 37.31
CA ALA A 39 -2.20 -15.00 36.57
C ALA A 39 -3.47 -14.32 36.05
N GLU A 40 -3.58 -13.02 36.33
CA GLU A 40 -4.68 -12.16 35.91
C GLU A 40 -4.23 -11.13 34.87
N PHE A 41 -5.02 -10.97 33.82
CA PHE A 41 -4.78 -10.06 32.72
C PHE A 41 -5.96 -9.11 32.54
N PRO A 42 -5.74 -7.89 32.03
CA PRO A 42 -6.84 -6.98 31.73
C PRO A 42 -7.70 -7.52 30.57
N THR A 43 -8.98 -7.13 30.54
CA THR A 43 -9.89 -7.45 29.43
C THR A 43 -9.59 -6.67 28.15
N GLU A 44 -8.93 -5.52 28.30
CA GLU A 44 -8.52 -4.64 27.21
C GLU A 44 -7.03 -4.36 27.34
N ILE A 45 -6.32 -4.40 26.22
CA ILE A 45 -4.91 -4.02 26.14
C ILE A 45 -4.83 -2.86 25.15
N GLU A 46 -4.38 -1.72 25.64
CA GLU A 46 -4.10 -0.58 24.78
C GLU A 46 -2.86 -0.84 23.94
N LEU A 47 -2.96 -0.62 22.63
CA LEU A 47 -1.84 -0.76 21.69
C LEU A 47 -0.95 0.50 21.76
N THR A 48 -0.24 0.63 22.88
CA THR A 48 0.65 1.75 23.18
C THR A 48 1.89 1.77 22.28
N PRO A 49 2.62 2.91 22.20
CA PRO A 49 3.89 2.97 21.49
C PRO A 49 4.92 1.91 21.97
N GLU A 50 4.94 1.56 23.26
CA GLU A 50 5.84 0.53 23.79
C GLU A 50 5.38 -0.90 23.43
N PHE A 51 4.08 -1.14 23.30
CA PHE A 51 3.58 -2.38 22.70
C PHE A 51 4.03 -2.48 21.24
N ALA A 52 3.86 -1.41 20.47
CA ALA A 52 4.23 -1.38 19.06
C ALA A 52 5.73 -1.62 18.86
N TYR A 53 6.59 -0.98 19.68
CA TYR A 53 8.03 -1.28 19.70
C TYR A 53 8.31 -2.77 19.97
N THR A 54 7.65 -3.34 20.98
CA THR A 54 7.82 -4.75 21.35
C THR A 54 7.37 -5.69 20.23
N ALA A 55 6.26 -5.38 19.55
CA ALA A 55 5.79 -6.12 18.39
C ALA A 55 6.80 -6.07 17.23
N GLY A 56 7.33 -4.89 16.92
CA GLY A 56 8.35 -4.70 15.88
C GLY A 56 9.63 -5.46 16.17
N PHE A 57 10.09 -5.40 17.42
CA PHE A 57 11.27 -6.13 17.88
C PHE A 57 11.05 -7.65 17.84
N PHE A 58 9.83 -8.12 18.12
CA PHE A 58 9.48 -9.53 17.94
C PHE A 58 9.48 -9.95 16.47
N LEU A 59 8.98 -9.11 15.56
CA LEU A 59 9.02 -9.40 14.12
C LEU A 59 10.46 -9.59 13.61
N ALA A 60 11.42 -8.87 14.17
CA ALA A 60 12.84 -9.13 13.91
C ALA A 60 13.33 -10.39 14.64
N GLU A 61 13.42 -10.34 15.97
CA GLU A 61 14.22 -11.26 16.79
C GLU A 61 13.39 -12.25 17.63
N GLY A 62 12.07 -12.22 17.47
CA GLY A 62 11.12 -12.97 18.28
C GLY A 62 11.04 -14.47 17.95
N THR A 63 10.79 -15.27 18.99
CA THR A 63 10.45 -16.69 18.88
C THR A 63 9.20 -17.00 19.69
N GLN A 64 8.38 -17.93 19.21
CA GLN A 64 7.14 -18.30 19.89
C GLN A 64 7.09 -19.78 20.25
N ARG A 65 6.55 -20.07 21.44
CA ARG A 65 6.02 -21.40 21.80
C ARG A 65 4.64 -21.23 22.40
N ARG A 66 3.93 -22.34 22.62
CA ARG A 66 2.54 -22.35 23.11
C ARG A 66 2.28 -21.53 24.38
N ARG A 67 3.25 -21.45 25.30
CA ARG A 67 3.09 -20.80 26.62
C ARG A 67 4.14 -19.72 26.90
N GLN A 68 4.91 -19.33 25.89
CA GLN A 68 5.98 -18.37 26.07
C GLN A 68 6.33 -17.70 24.75
N ILE A 69 6.77 -16.45 24.86
CA ILE A 69 7.40 -15.70 23.77
C ILE A 69 8.84 -15.38 24.20
N GLY A 70 9.76 -15.40 23.24
CA GLY A 70 11.18 -15.20 23.48
C GLY A 70 11.71 -14.08 22.60
N PHE A 71 12.68 -13.34 23.12
CA PHE A 71 13.40 -12.27 22.46
C PHE A 71 14.89 -12.48 22.69
N SER A 72 15.71 -12.26 21.67
CA SER A 72 17.16 -12.37 21.80
C SER A 72 17.87 -11.28 21.03
N ASN A 73 18.92 -10.67 21.60
CA ASN A 73 19.75 -9.72 20.88
C ASN A 73 21.09 -9.50 21.61
N LYS A 74 22.09 -8.97 20.91
CA LYS A 74 23.39 -8.63 21.51
C LYS A 74 23.35 -7.34 22.32
N ASN A 75 22.41 -6.44 22.01
CA ASN A 75 22.20 -5.24 22.79
C ASN A 75 21.28 -5.52 23.97
N ARG A 76 21.82 -5.35 25.18
CA ARG A 76 21.09 -5.53 26.43
C ARG A 76 19.99 -4.49 26.63
N GLU A 77 20.20 -3.25 26.17
CA GLU A 77 19.24 -2.15 26.36
C GLU A 77 17.92 -2.42 25.65
N PHE A 78 17.96 -3.03 24.46
CA PHE A 78 16.75 -3.42 23.72
C PHE A 78 15.97 -4.51 24.46
N ILE A 79 16.68 -5.49 25.02
CA ILE A 79 16.07 -6.55 25.84
C ILE A 79 15.45 -5.97 27.12
N GLU A 80 16.12 -5.03 27.79
CA GLU A 80 15.59 -4.35 28.97
C GLU A 80 14.34 -3.52 28.64
N ARG A 81 14.31 -2.84 27.48
CA ARG A 81 13.12 -2.10 27.04
C ARG A 81 11.91 -3.01 26.84
N VAL A 82 12.09 -4.15 26.17
CA VAL A 82 11.03 -5.16 26.01
C VAL A 82 10.59 -5.72 27.37
N ARG A 83 11.54 -6.01 28.27
CA ARG A 83 11.25 -6.48 29.63
C ARG A 83 10.36 -5.49 30.38
N ASN A 84 10.70 -4.21 30.36
CA ASN A 84 9.97 -3.15 31.05
C ASN A 84 8.52 -3.04 30.58
N TYR A 85 8.25 -3.25 29.27
CA TYR A 85 6.87 -3.31 28.78
C TYR A 85 6.08 -4.44 29.45
N PHE A 86 6.69 -5.60 29.68
CA PHE A 86 6.02 -6.74 30.28
C PHE A 86 5.92 -6.69 31.82
N GLU A 87 6.71 -5.86 32.51
CA GLU A 87 6.69 -5.74 33.99
C GLU A 87 5.35 -5.25 34.55
N GLN A 88 4.54 -4.58 33.72
CA GLN A 88 3.20 -4.14 34.10
C GLN A 88 2.16 -5.27 34.15
N PHE A 89 2.50 -6.47 33.66
CA PHE A 89 1.60 -7.62 33.62
C PHE A 89 2.07 -8.74 34.55
N ASP A 90 1.13 -9.57 34.99
CA ASP A 90 1.45 -10.75 35.80
C ASP A 90 2.03 -11.88 34.93
N VAL A 91 3.33 -11.76 34.62
CA VAL A 91 4.09 -12.69 33.78
C VAL A 91 5.40 -13.11 34.43
N GLY A 92 5.80 -14.36 34.19
CA GLY A 92 7.11 -14.86 34.60
C GLY A 92 8.20 -14.49 33.59
N PHE A 93 9.41 -14.19 34.08
CA PHE A 93 10.57 -13.88 33.26
C PHE A 93 11.65 -14.97 33.42
N TYR A 94 12.27 -15.35 32.30
CA TYR A 94 13.50 -16.14 32.30
C TYR A 94 14.53 -15.47 31.41
N GLU A 95 15.70 -15.16 31.98
CA GLU A 95 16.77 -14.45 31.32
C GLU A 95 18.04 -15.29 31.32
N HIS A 96 18.74 -15.31 30.19
CA HIS A 96 20.07 -15.89 30.14
C HIS A 96 20.96 -15.16 29.13
N LYS A 97 22.26 -15.21 29.39
CA LYS A 97 23.30 -14.70 28.49
C LYS A 97 24.12 -15.87 27.97
N ASP A 98 24.26 -15.98 26.66
CA ASP A 98 25.04 -17.05 26.05
C ASP A 98 26.54 -16.72 25.97
N LYS A 99 27.33 -17.66 25.44
CA LYS A 99 28.79 -17.49 25.28
C LYS A 99 29.18 -16.45 24.23
N ASN A 100 28.26 -16.07 23.35
CA ASN A 100 28.47 -15.09 22.27
C ASN A 100 28.04 -13.68 22.65
N ASN A 101 27.76 -13.43 23.94
CA ASN A 101 27.17 -12.19 24.45
C ASN A 101 25.77 -11.88 23.88
N CYS A 102 25.01 -12.88 23.48
CA CYS A 102 23.60 -12.73 23.18
C CYS A 102 22.80 -12.79 24.49
N TYR A 103 21.96 -11.79 24.72
CA TYR A 103 21.01 -11.73 25.82
C TYR A 103 19.68 -12.27 25.32
N SER A 104 19.10 -13.20 26.07
CA SER A 104 17.81 -13.81 25.74
C SER A 104 16.84 -13.64 26.90
N LEU A 105 15.65 -13.15 26.58
CA LEU A 105 14.54 -12.92 27.48
C LEU A 105 13.37 -13.81 27.05
N THR A 106 12.81 -14.57 27.97
CA THR A 106 11.60 -15.37 27.76
C THR A 106 10.51 -14.87 28.68
N ILE A 107 9.38 -14.49 28.10
CA ILE A 107 8.15 -14.13 28.81
C ILE A 107 7.28 -15.40 28.89
N CYS A 108 7.13 -15.94 30.10
CA CYS A 108 6.39 -17.15 30.39
C CYS A 108 4.89 -16.89 30.47
N SER A 109 4.28 -16.48 29.35
CA SER A 109 2.86 -16.15 29.27
C SER A 109 2.18 -16.84 28.08
N ALA A 110 1.20 -17.70 28.39
CA ALA A 110 0.29 -18.26 27.38
C ALA A 110 -0.64 -17.18 26.81
N PHE A 111 -0.96 -16.16 27.61
CA PHE A 111 -1.77 -15.03 27.18
C PHE A 111 -1.11 -14.29 26.02
N PHE A 112 0.11 -13.78 26.23
CA PHE A 112 0.82 -13.03 25.20
C PHE A 112 1.22 -13.89 23.99
N SER A 113 1.50 -15.18 24.20
CA SER A 113 1.66 -16.12 23.08
C SER A 113 0.42 -16.15 22.17
N ARG A 114 -0.79 -16.20 22.74
CA ARG A 114 -2.04 -16.16 21.97
C ARG A 114 -2.30 -14.78 21.34
N ILE A 115 -1.97 -13.69 22.03
CA ILE A 115 -2.12 -12.33 21.48
C ILE A 115 -1.22 -12.14 20.25
N PHE A 116 0.05 -12.55 20.34
CA PHE A 116 1.00 -12.40 19.22
C PHE A 116 0.62 -13.29 18.03
N GLU A 117 0.05 -14.47 18.28
CA GLU A 117 -0.56 -15.33 17.26
C GLU A 117 -1.77 -14.65 16.61
N ALA A 118 -2.67 -14.07 17.42
CA ALA A 118 -3.89 -13.42 16.94
C ALA A 118 -3.67 -12.09 16.20
N LEU A 119 -2.46 -11.54 16.26
CA LEU A 119 -2.04 -10.33 15.54
C LEU A 119 -1.15 -10.64 14.33
N GLY A 120 -0.91 -11.91 13.99
CA GLY A 120 -0.05 -12.33 12.88
C GLY A 120 1.46 -12.11 13.10
N ILE A 121 1.84 -11.48 14.22
CA ILE A 121 3.22 -11.17 14.58
C ILE A 121 4.06 -12.45 14.69
N ALA A 122 3.46 -13.52 15.21
CA ALA A 122 4.06 -14.85 15.34
C ALA A 122 4.54 -15.42 14.00
N ASP A 123 3.77 -15.16 12.93
CA ASP A 123 4.00 -15.63 11.58
C ASP A 123 4.85 -14.66 10.76
N LYS A 124 5.51 -13.70 11.44
CA LYS A 124 6.36 -12.67 10.83
C LYS A 124 5.59 -11.81 9.83
N ARG A 125 4.34 -11.45 10.16
CA ARG A 125 3.47 -10.57 9.36
C ARG A 125 3.14 -9.29 10.10
N ILE A 126 3.01 -8.19 9.36
CA ILE A 126 2.40 -6.94 9.85
C ILE A 126 0.99 -6.86 9.28
N GLU A 127 0.02 -7.36 10.04
CA GLU A 127 -1.38 -7.36 9.60
C GLU A 127 -2.05 -5.98 9.77
N ASP A 128 -3.20 -5.80 9.13
CA ASP A 128 -3.99 -4.56 9.14
C ASP A 128 -4.21 -4.00 10.55
N ARG A 129 -4.44 -4.86 11.55
CA ARG A 129 -4.61 -4.45 12.96
C ARG A 129 -3.42 -3.70 13.53
N LEU A 130 -2.21 -3.97 13.05
CA LEU A 130 -1.00 -3.22 13.44
C LEU A 130 -0.81 -1.98 12.57
N LEU A 131 -1.19 -2.04 11.29
CA LEU A 131 -1.08 -0.91 10.37
C LEU A 131 -2.12 0.19 10.66
N ASP A 132 -3.26 -0.17 11.26
CA ASP A 132 -4.31 0.76 11.69
C ASP A 132 -3.97 1.52 12.99
N MET A 133 -2.80 1.26 13.59
CA MET A 133 -2.35 1.99 14.76
C MET A 133 -2.01 3.46 14.42
N PRO A 134 -2.10 4.40 15.39
CA PRO A 134 -1.68 5.79 15.18
C PRO A 134 -0.22 5.91 14.73
N ASP A 135 0.12 6.97 13.99
CA ASP A 135 1.47 7.22 13.43
C ASP A 135 2.59 7.07 14.48
N GLU A 136 2.38 7.53 15.71
CA GLU A 136 3.36 7.39 16.80
C GLU A 136 3.66 5.91 17.12
N CYS A 137 2.64 5.05 17.10
CA CYS A 137 2.80 3.61 17.28
C CYS A 137 3.46 2.97 16.05
N LEU A 138 3.13 3.39 14.84
CA LEU A 138 3.79 2.90 13.60
C LEU A 138 5.28 3.25 13.59
N GLU A 139 5.67 4.45 14.03
CA GLU A 139 7.08 4.83 14.20
C GLU A 139 7.78 3.94 15.24
N LYS A 140 7.10 3.57 16.33
CA LYS A 140 7.67 2.63 17.31
C LYS A 140 7.75 1.20 16.80
N LEU A 141 6.75 0.73 16.06
CA LEU A 141 6.77 -0.57 15.38
C LEU A 141 7.98 -0.65 14.43
N TYR A 142 8.17 0.38 13.61
CA TYR A 142 9.34 0.54 12.76
C TYR A 142 10.63 0.53 13.58
N GLN A 143 10.72 1.32 14.65
CA GLN A 143 11.90 1.36 15.51
C GLN A 143 12.26 -0.02 16.07
N GLY A 144 11.27 -0.80 16.51
CA GLY A 144 11.49 -2.16 17.03
C GLY A 144 12.09 -3.11 15.99
N LEU A 145 11.59 -3.06 14.74
CA LEU A 145 12.18 -3.82 13.63
C LEU A 145 13.65 -3.44 13.40
N ILE A 146 13.92 -2.13 13.30
CA ILE A 146 15.26 -1.62 13.00
C ILE A 146 16.25 -1.98 14.12
N ASP A 147 15.88 -1.79 15.38
CA ASP A 147 16.72 -2.13 16.52
C ASP A 147 17.00 -3.65 16.62
N GLY A 148 16.09 -4.49 16.12
CA GLY A 148 16.25 -5.93 16.08
C GLY A 148 17.29 -6.38 15.04
N ASP A 149 17.02 -6.14 13.76
CA ASP A 149 17.72 -6.81 12.65
C ASP A 149 18.41 -5.87 11.64
N ALA A 150 18.28 -4.55 11.77
CA ALA A 150 18.83 -3.64 10.77
C ALA A 150 20.31 -3.30 10.98
N CYS A 151 21.00 -3.05 9.87
CA CYS A 151 22.32 -2.44 9.82
C CYS A 151 22.18 -0.97 9.38
N ILE A 152 22.53 -0.04 10.28
CA ILE A 152 22.46 1.39 10.03
C ILE A 152 23.84 1.92 9.60
N ARG A 153 23.91 2.65 8.49
CA ARG A 153 25.12 3.32 7.99
C ARG A 153 24.81 4.75 7.57
N GLY A 154 25.05 5.70 8.48
CA GLY A 154 24.65 7.09 8.29
C GLY A 154 23.12 7.18 8.16
N GLU A 155 22.62 7.75 7.07
CA GLU A 155 21.18 7.85 6.78
C GLU A 155 20.63 6.68 5.96
N ARG A 156 21.37 5.58 5.82
CA ARG A 156 20.91 4.37 5.14
C ARG A 156 20.64 3.30 6.19
N VAL A 157 19.43 2.77 6.17
CA VAL A 157 19.04 1.61 6.97
C VAL A 157 18.95 0.40 6.03
N GLU A 158 19.61 -0.70 6.39
CA GLU A 158 19.54 -1.95 5.65
C GLU A 158 18.93 -3.04 6.53
N TYR A 159 17.76 -3.53 6.15
CA TYR A 159 17.08 -4.63 6.85
C TYR A 159 17.18 -5.92 6.02
N TYR A 160 17.42 -7.05 6.68
CA TYR A 160 17.58 -8.35 6.03
C TYR A 160 16.57 -9.34 6.59
N THR A 161 15.87 -10.07 5.74
CA THR A 161 14.94 -11.13 6.14
C THR A 161 14.91 -12.25 5.11
N SER A 162 14.62 -13.48 5.55
CA SER A 162 14.33 -14.59 4.64
C SER A 162 12.86 -14.67 4.22
N SER A 163 11.96 -13.94 4.89
CA SER A 163 10.55 -13.88 4.51
C SER A 163 10.33 -12.80 3.46
N LYS A 164 9.78 -13.20 2.32
CA LYS A 164 9.34 -12.28 1.29
C LYS A 164 8.26 -11.37 1.85
N GLU A 165 7.25 -11.97 2.49
CA GLU A 165 6.06 -11.31 3.03
C GLU A 165 6.43 -10.20 4.00
N LEU A 166 7.30 -10.49 4.98
CA LEU A 166 7.78 -9.48 5.93
C LEU A 166 8.50 -8.33 5.24
N ALA A 167 9.29 -8.59 4.19
CA ALA A 167 9.92 -7.52 3.43
C ALA A 167 8.89 -6.61 2.75
N GLY A 168 7.80 -7.18 2.24
CA GLY A 168 6.69 -6.39 1.66
C GLY A 168 5.96 -5.57 2.72
N ASP A 169 5.65 -6.19 3.86
CA ASP A 169 4.96 -5.56 4.97
C ASP A 169 5.78 -4.37 5.54
N ILE A 170 7.11 -4.52 5.68
CA ILE A 170 8.00 -3.43 6.13
C ILE A 170 8.07 -2.30 5.08
N ALA A 171 8.11 -2.63 3.79
CA ALA A 171 8.09 -1.61 2.74
C ALA A 171 6.77 -0.81 2.73
N TYR A 172 5.66 -1.48 3.01
CA TYR A 172 4.36 -0.83 3.18
C TYR A 172 4.35 0.11 4.40
N LEU A 173 4.82 -0.38 5.56
CA LEU A 173 5.01 0.45 6.76
C LEU A 173 5.90 1.67 6.50
N CYS A 174 7.03 1.48 5.80
CA CYS A 174 7.91 2.59 5.41
C CYS A 174 7.17 3.64 4.58
N SER A 175 6.34 3.19 3.63
CA SER A 175 5.56 4.08 2.77
C SER A 175 4.54 4.89 3.58
N MET A 176 3.87 4.27 4.55
CA MET A 176 2.96 4.97 5.49
C MET A 176 3.68 6.04 6.31
N LEU A 177 4.93 5.77 6.71
CA LEU A 177 5.78 6.71 7.46
C LEU A 177 6.51 7.73 6.56
N GLY A 178 6.18 7.78 5.26
CA GLY A 178 6.80 8.70 4.30
C GLY A 178 8.28 8.40 4.00
N LYS A 179 8.76 7.19 4.32
CA LYS A 179 10.13 6.74 4.07
C LYS A 179 10.22 6.03 2.72
N ALA A 180 11.29 6.29 1.98
CA ALA A 180 11.54 5.57 0.73
C ALA A 180 12.23 4.22 1.03
N SER A 181 11.71 3.15 0.43
CA SER A 181 12.28 1.80 0.54
C SER A 181 12.43 1.12 -0.81
N SER A 182 13.45 0.28 -0.95
CA SER A 182 13.61 -0.62 -2.10
C SER A 182 13.98 -2.02 -1.64
N ILE A 183 13.38 -3.05 -2.24
CA ILE A 183 13.62 -4.46 -1.93
C ILE A 183 14.50 -5.08 -3.01
N THR A 184 15.52 -5.82 -2.60
CA THR A 184 16.34 -6.66 -3.48
C THR A 184 16.34 -8.09 -2.97
N HIS A 185 16.23 -9.06 -3.88
CA HIS A 185 16.27 -10.49 -3.56
C HIS A 185 17.57 -11.12 -4.05
N ARG A 186 18.10 -12.06 -3.27
CA ARG A 186 19.13 -12.99 -3.72
C ARG A 186 18.95 -14.35 -3.06
N GLU A 187 19.38 -15.39 -3.75
CA GLU A 187 19.50 -16.73 -3.20
C GLU A 187 20.91 -16.90 -2.59
N ARG A 188 20.99 -17.29 -1.30
CA ARG A 188 22.26 -17.58 -0.62
C ARG A 188 22.71 -19.02 -0.88
N GLU A 189 24.00 -19.29 -0.66
CA GLU A 189 24.54 -20.65 -0.66
C GLU A 189 23.71 -21.57 0.25
N GLY A 190 23.23 -22.67 -0.33
CA GLY A 190 22.31 -23.61 0.33
C GLY A 190 20.82 -23.38 0.06
N GLY A 191 20.46 -22.54 -0.91
CA GLY A 191 19.07 -22.39 -1.39
C GLY A 191 18.16 -21.59 -0.46
N ARG A 192 18.74 -20.73 0.39
CA ARG A 192 17.97 -19.87 1.30
C ARG A 192 17.76 -18.51 0.66
N ASP A 193 16.51 -18.08 0.59
CA ASP A 193 16.17 -16.74 0.15
C ASP A 193 16.65 -15.69 1.15
N GLU A 194 17.13 -14.57 0.63
CA GLU A 194 17.40 -13.36 1.38
C GLU A 194 16.84 -12.15 0.63
N TYR A 195 15.95 -11.45 1.33
CA TYR A 195 15.41 -10.17 0.94
C TYR A 195 16.11 -9.09 1.74
N ARG A 196 16.65 -8.10 1.03
CA ARG A 196 17.30 -6.93 1.60
C ARG A 196 16.48 -5.69 1.27
N LEU A 197 16.06 -4.98 2.31
CA LEU A 197 15.43 -3.68 2.20
C LEU A 197 16.48 -2.60 2.44
N GLU A 198 16.58 -1.66 1.51
CA GLU A 198 17.25 -0.38 1.73
C GLU A 198 16.20 0.67 2.01
N ILE A 199 16.29 1.33 3.17
CA ILE A 199 15.33 2.32 3.65
C ILE A 199 16.04 3.65 3.90
N ARG A 200 15.39 4.76 3.54
CA ARG A 200 15.87 6.12 3.77
C ARG A 200 14.73 7.03 4.19
N ASP A 201 14.97 7.86 5.21
CA ASP A 201 14.01 8.87 5.66
C ASP A 201 13.77 9.96 4.61
N ASN A 202 14.76 10.22 3.76
CA ASN A 202 14.63 11.21 2.69
C ASN A 202 14.46 10.52 1.32
N PRO A 203 13.26 10.60 0.71
CA PRO A 203 13.03 10.08 -0.65
C PRO A 203 13.96 10.70 -1.68
N HIS A 204 14.49 11.90 -1.46
CA HIS A 204 15.50 12.50 -2.33
C HIS A 204 16.85 11.78 -2.27
N LYS A 205 17.01 10.62 -1.62
CA LYS A 205 18.25 9.81 -1.63
C LYS A 205 18.08 8.41 -2.24
N LEU A 206 16.86 7.97 -2.50
CA LEU A 206 16.53 6.65 -3.08
C LEU A 206 15.40 6.82 -4.10
N LEU A 207 15.42 6.10 -5.23
CA LEU A 207 14.40 6.22 -6.28
C LEU A 207 14.17 7.67 -6.78
N GLN A 208 15.26 8.45 -6.92
CA GLN A 208 15.21 9.84 -7.40
C GLN A 208 14.84 9.98 -8.88
N ASN A 209 15.01 8.91 -9.66
CA ASN A 209 14.84 8.95 -11.10
C ASN A 209 13.35 8.78 -11.42
N ILE A 210 12.81 9.73 -12.18
CA ILE A 210 11.43 9.70 -12.63
C ILE A 210 11.39 9.67 -14.17
N PRO A 211 10.40 9.00 -14.78
CA PRO A 211 10.23 8.99 -16.23
C PRO A 211 10.14 10.42 -16.78
N VAL A 212 10.84 10.70 -17.88
CA VAL A 212 10.83 12.05 -18.45
C VAL A 212 9.53 12.27 -19.26
N PRO A 213 8.67 13.24 -18.91
CA PRO A 213 7.48 13.54 -19.69
C PRO A 213 7.83 14.41 -20.91
N SER A 214 8.69 13.88 -21.80
CA SER A 214 9.35 14.64 -22.88
C SER A 214 8.39 15.44 -23.76
N LYS A 215 7.25 14.85 -24.16
CA LYS A 215 6.23 15.51 -24.98
C LYS A 215 5.60 16.68 -24.23
N LEU A 216 5.22 16.47 -22.97
CA LEU A 216 4.61 17.51 -22.14
C LEU A 216 5.57 18.69 -21.94
N LEU A 217 6.85 18.42 -21.67
CA LEU A 217 7.89 19.45 -21.55
C LEU A 217 8.00 20.30 -22.83
N LYS A 218 8.07 19.63 -23.99
CA LYS A 218 8.17 20.30 -25.29
C LYS A 218 6.94 21.15 -25.59
N ASP A 219 5.75 20.59 -25.39
CA ASP A 219 4.47 21.28 -25.64
C ASP A 219 4.38 22.56 -24.81
N ILE A 220 4.64 22.46 -23.51
CA ILE A 220 4.64 23.63 -22.60
C ILE A 220 5.61 24.69 -23.10
N ARG A 221 6.88 24.31 -23.32
CA ARG A 221 7.93 25.25 -23.75
C ARG A 221 7.56 26.00 -25.02
N THR A 222 6.97 25.30 -26.00
CA THR A 222 6.53 25.91 -27.26
C THR A 222 5.34 26.84 -27.09
N GLU A 223 4.37 26.49 -26.24
CA GLU A 223 3.18 27.32 -25.97
C GLU A 223 3.53 28.62 -25.25
N ILE A 224 4.49 28.58 -24.31
CA ILE A 224 5.00 29.78 -23.62
C ILE A 224 6.01 30.57 -24.45
N GLY A 225 6.35 30.11 -25.66
CA GLY A 225 7.20 30.83 -26.60
C GLY A 225 8.70 30.85 -26.27
N LEU A 226 9.20 29.90 -25.47
CA LEU A 226 10.62 29.84 -25.10
C LEU A 226 11.43 28.94 -26.03
N SER A 227 12.66 29.34 -26.35
CA SER A 227 13.64 28.48 -27.00
C SER A 227 14.39 27.61 -25.98
N MET A 228 14.87 26.44 -26.41
CA MET A 228 15.72 25.58 -25.54
C MET A 228 16.97 26.30 -25.02
N LYS A 229 17.51 27.26 -25.80
CA LYS A 229 18.70 28.03 -25.43
C LYS A 229 18.40 28.97 -24.27
N GLU A 230 17.28 29.69 -24.33
CA GLU A 230 16.84 30.58 -23.25
C GLU A 230 16.60 29.80 -21.96
N VAL A 231 15.88 28.67 -22.04
CA VAL A 231 15.64 27.80 -20.88
C VAL A 231 16.96 27.29 -20.29
N ALA A 232 17.89 26.83 -21.15
CA ALA A 232 19.19 26.34 -20.70
C ALA A 232 20.01 27.43 -20.00
N THR A 233 20.09 28.63 -20.58
CA THR A 233 20.84 29.75 -20.01
C THR A 233 20.25 30.18 -18.66
N GLU A 234 18.93 30.34 -18.57
CA GLU A 234 18.27 30.81 -17.35
C GLU A 234 18.39 29.81 -16.20
N LEU A 235 18.34 28.50 -16.50
CA LEU A 235 18.50 27.44 -15.50
C LEU A 235 19.97 27.08 -15.20
N GLY A 236 20.92 27.79 -15.81
CA GLY A 236 22.36 27.57 -15.57
C GLY A 236 22.92 26.29 -16.18
N TYR A 237 22.28 25.74 -17.22
CA TYR A 237 22.81 24.61 -17.98
C TYR A 237 23.89 25.08 -18.97
N SER A 238 24.92 24.25 -19.17
CA SER A 238 26.05 24.55 -20.04
C SER A 238 25.70 24.57 -21.54
N SER A 239 24.60 23.92 -21.94
CA SER A 239 24.17 23.83 -23.33
C SER A 239 22.66 23.65 -23.45
N LYS A 240 22.09 24.13 -24.58
CA LYS A 240 20.71 23.82 -25.00
C LYS A 240 20.46 22.31 -25.09
N SER A 241 21.51 21.51 -25.27
CA SER A 241 21.41 20.05 -25.30
C SER A 241 20.80 19.49 -24.03
N SER A 242 21.02 20.10 -22.85
CA SER A 242 20.39 19.63 -21.60
C SER A 242 18.86 19.64 -21.68
N ILE A 243 18.27 20.63 -22.35
CA ILE A 243 16.81 20.69 -22.57
C ILE A 243 16.39 19.79 -23.73
N SER A 244 17.17 19.77 -24.81
CA SER A 244 16.93 18.87 -25.94
C SER A 244 16.85 17.41 -25.52
N ASN A 245 17.76 16.95 -24.66
CA ASN A 245 17.84 15.56 -24.23
C ASN A 245 16.62 15.16 -23.39
N LEU A 246 16.08 16.10 -22.59
CA LEU A 246 14.83 15.90 -21.85
C LEU A 246 13.61 15.83 -22.80
N GLU A 247 13.57 16.66 -23.83
CA GLU A 247 12.42 16.77 -24.74
C GLU A 247 12.39 15.74 -25.86
N ASN A 248 13.51 15.09 -26.19
CA ASN A 248 13.63 14.18 -27.32
C ASN A 248 13.87 12.71 -26.92
N ARG A 249 13.52 12.33 -25.67
CA ARG A 249 13.62 10.95 -25.16
C ARG A 249 15.03 10.34 -25.25
N GLU A 250 16.07 11.16 -25.23
CA GLU A 250 17.44 10.64 -25.18
C GLU A 250 17.73 9.95 -23.83
N TYR A 251 17.06 10.42 -22.77
CA TYR A 251 17.02 9.76 -21.46
C TYR A 251 15.62 9.24 -21.17
N GLU A 252 15.53 7.99 -20.71
CA GLU A 252 14.28 7.39 -20.22
C GLU A 252 13.85 8.03 -18.89
N THR A 253 14.82 8.41 -18.05
CA THR A 253 14.57 9.00 -16.73
C THR A 253 15.41 10.24 -16.46
N VAL A 254 14.97 11.07 -15.52
CA VAL A 254 15.68 12.23 -15.02
C VAL A 254 15.61 12.28 -13.49
N LYS A 255 16.63 12.82 -12.84
CA LYS A 255 16.53 13.12 -11.40
C LYS A 255 15.37 14.09 -11.14
N ARG A 256 14.53 13.77 -10.16
CA ARG A 256 13.38 14.58 -9.73
C ARG A 256 13.69 16.06 -9.58
N ASN A 257 14.78 16.40 -8.88
CA ASN A 257 15.18 17.79 -8.67
C ASN A 257 15.46 18.54 -9.98
N ASN A 258 15.97 17.87 -11.01
CA ASN A 258 16.18 18.49 -12.32
C ASN A 258 14.85 18.72 -13.04
N LEU A 259 13.92 17.76 -12.98
CA LEU A 259 12.58 17.97 -13.54
C LEU A 259 11.85 19.10 -12.82
N GLN A 260 11.94 19.15 -11.50
CA GLN A 260 11.32 20.18 -10.67
C GLN A 260 11.80 21.58 -11.05
N LYS A 261 13.12 21.78 -11.23
CA LYS A 261 13.67 23.05 -11.70
C LYS A 261 13.05 23.51 -13.01
N VAL A 262 12.96 22.61 -13.99
CA VAL A 262 12.36 22.93 -15.31
C VAL A 262 10.85 23.17 -15.17
N ALA A 263 10.16 22.35 -14.37
CA ALA A 263 8.71 22.45 -14.15
C ALA A 263 8.31 23.78 -13.49
N GLU A 264 9.02 24.17 -12.44
CA GLU A 264 8.79 25.44 -11.74
C GLU A 264 9.06 26.63 -12.66
N TYR A 265 10.14 26.58 -13.44
CA TYR A 265 10.45 27.61 -14.41
C TYR A 265 9.36 27.77 -15.48
N TYR A 266 8.88 26.66 -16.03
CA TYR A 266 7.78 26.69 -16.99
C TYR A 266 6.48 27.19 -16.35
N SER A 267 6.16 26.76 -15.13
CA SER A 267 4.96 27.22 -14.42
C SER A 267 4.99 28.71 -14.11
N ASN A 268 6.15 29.28 -13.79
CA ASN A 268 6.30 30.71 -13.51
C ASN A 268 6.20 31.59 -14.76
N ARG A 269 6.47 31.03 -15.95
CA ARG A 269 6.38 31.74 -17.23
C ARG A 269 5.06 31.50 -17.97
N ALA A 270 4.26 30.54 -17.53
CA ALA A 270 2.99 30.22 -18.16
C ALA A 270 1.90 31.24 -17.76
N GLU A 271 1.29 31.88 -18.76
CA GLU A 271 0.12 32.75 -18.61
C GLU A 271 -1.18 31.93 -18.68
N ALA A 272 -2.29 32.47 -18.17
CA ALA A 272 -3.57 31.75 -18.04
C ALA A 272 -4.02 31.03 -19.32
N ASP A 273 -3.79 31.62 -20.50
CA ASP A 273 -4.21 31.09 -21.79
C ASP A 273 -3.10 30.31 -22.53
N LYS A 274 -1.89 30.17 -21.96
CA LYS A 274 -0.73 29.54 -22.62
C LYS A 274 -0.01 28.56 -21.69
N GLY A 275 -0.30 27.27 -21.84
CA GLY A 275 0.44 26.19 -21.18
C GLY A 275 0.32 26.13 -19.66
N GLN A 276 -0.47 26.99 -19.00
CA GLN A 276 -0.57 27.05 -17.53
C GLN A 276 -1.08 25.74 -16.93
N GLN A 277 -2.11 25.14 -17.51
CA GLN A 277 -2.65 23.87 -17.01
C GLN A 277 -1.62 22.73 -17.15
N LYS A 278 -0.93 22.65 -18.29
CA LYS A 278 0.12 21.66 -18.55
C LYS A 278 1.32 21.86 -17.61
N ALA A 279 1.73 23.10 -17.38
CA ALA A 279 2.81 23.44 -16.47
C ALA A 279 2.46 23.12 -15.01
N LYS A 280 1.24 23.41 -14.56
CA LYS A 280 0.73 23.00 -13.25
C LYS A 280 0.76 21.48 -13.09
N LYS A 281 0.31 20.73 -14.10
CA LYS A 281 0.37 19.25 -14.10
C LYS A 281 1.81 18.73 -14.02
N LEU A 282 2.74 19.37 -14.74
CA LEU A 282 4.15 19.01 -14.68
C LEU A 282 4.75 19.26 -13.28
N VAL A 283 4.42 20.38 -12.63
CA VAL A 283 4.83 20.67 -11.25
C VAL A 283 4.24 19.64 -10.28
N GLN A 284 2.97 19.27 -10.43
CA GLN A 284 2.34 18.21 -9.63
C GLN A 284 3.10 16.89 -9.73
N ILE A 285 3.45 16.45 -10.94
CA ILE A 285 4.25 15.22 -11.14
C ILE A 285 5.62 15.36 -10.47
N ALA A 286 6.33 16.45 -10.71
CA ALA A 286 7.68 16.65 -10.19
C ALA A 286 7.74 16.73 -8.66
N ARG A 287 6.71 17.31 -8.03
CA ARG A 287 6.58 17.46 -6.57
C ARG A 287 5.80 16.34 -5.87
N SER A 288 5.22 15.40 -6.62
CA SER A 288 4.44 14.30 -6.04
C SER A 288 5.30 13.38 -5.18
N ASP A 289 4.69 12.70 -4.21
CA ASP A 289 5.36 11.66 -3.42
C ASP A 289 5.41 10.30 -4.13
N LEU A 290 4.97 10.25 -5.41
CA LEU A 290 4.98 9.04 -6.23
C LEU A 290 6.39 8.59 -6.55
N LEU A 291 6.77 7.41 -6.09
CA LEU A 291 8.03 6.78 -6.47
C LEU A 291 7.84 5.99 -7.77
N PHE A 292 8.87 6.01 -8.62
CA PHE A 292 8.86 5.28 -9.89
C PHE A 292 9.90 4.19 -9.84
N ASP A 293 9.48 2.96 -10.14
CA ASP A 293 10.37 1.81 -10.24
C ASP A 293 10.30 1.20 -11.65
N ARG A 294 11.36 0.50 -12.04
CA ARG A 294 11.49 -0.11 -13.34
C ARG A 294 11.00 -1.55 -13.29
N VAL A 295 10.18 -1.93 -14.27
CA VAL A 295 9.86 -3.34 -14.51
C VAL A 295 11.12 -4.08 -14.94
N GLU A 296 11.59 -5.01 -14.11
CA GLU A 296 12.76 -5.86 -14.38
C GLU A 296 12.39 -7.09 -15.23
N LYS A 297 11.26 -7.72 -14.90
CA LYS A 297 10.82 -8.98 -15.52
C LYS A 297 9.30 -8.99 -15.66
N VAL A 298 8.82 -9.53 -16.77
CA VAL A 298 7.41 -9.85 -17.00
C VAL A 298 7.34 -11.34 -17.35
N GLU A 299 6.60 -12.10 -16.54
CA GLU A 299 6.41 -13.54 -16.74
C GLU A 299 4.95 -13.83 -17.03
N LYS A 300 4.72 -14.69 -18.02
CA LYS A 300 3.39 -15.20 -18.32
C LYS A 300 3.18 -16.51 -17.56
N ILE A 301 2.22 -16.52 -16.65
CA ILE A 301 1.77 -17.76 -15.98
C ILE A 301 0.79 -18.52 -16.88
N SER A 302 0.84 -19.85 -16.83
CA SER A 302 -0.01 -20.74 -17.65
C SER A 302 -1.34 -21.10 -16.98
N GLU A 303 -1.48 -20.83 -15.69
CA GLU A 303 -2.67 -21.18 -14.90
C GLU A 303 -3.64 -20.00 -14.84
N GLU A 304 -4.92 -20.27 -15.10
CA GLU A 304 -5.99 -19.29 -14.91
C GLU A 304 -6.29 -19.14 -13.41
N GLN A 305 -6.11 -17.93 -12.88
CA GLN A 305 -6.42 -17.59 -11.49
C GLN A 305 -7.59 -16.61 -11.45
N PRO A 306 -8.43 -16.66 -10.39
CA PRO A 306 -9.45 -15.63 -10.19
C PRO A 306 -8.78 -14.27 -10.02
N ASN A 307 -9.22 -13.30 -10.82
CA ASN A 307 -8.79 -11.91 -10.70
C ASN A 307 -9.79 -11.15 -9.84
N TYR A 308 -9.28 -10.22 -9.04
CA TYR A 308 -10.05 -9.33 -8.19
C TYR A 308 -9.81 -7.89 -8.63
N ASP A 309 -10.84 -7.05 -8.53
CA ASP A 309 -10.77 -5.61 -8.78
C ASP A 309 -11.51 -4.89 -7.64
N LEU A 310 -11.12 -3.66 -7.35
CA LEU A 310 -11.66 -2.88 -6.22
C LEU A 310 -12.23 -1.56 -6.70
N GLU A 311 -13.36 -1.15 -6.14
CA GLU A 311 -13.87 0.21 -6.32
C GLU A 311 -13.55 1.03 -5.07
N VAL A 312 -12.83 2.14 -5.25
CA VAL A 312 -12.33 2.98 -4.15
C VAL A 312 -13.01 4.35 -4.22
N GLN A 313 -13.82 4.66 -3.20
CA GLN A 313 -14.58 5.90 -3.10
C GLN A 313 -14.41 6.61 -1.74
N PRO A 314 -13.18 7.03 -1.36
CA PRO A 314 -12.99 7.78 -0.13
C PRO A 314 -13.78 9.09 -0.17
N SER A 315 -14.54 9.36 0.89
CA SER A 315 -15.42 10.54 0.99
C SER A 315 -16.47 10.66 -0.12
N GLY A 316 -16.80 9.56 -0.80
CA GLY A 316 -17.74 9.53 -1.92
C GLY A 316 -17.19 10.03 -3.25
N GLU A 317 -15.90 10.40 -3.32
CA GLU A 317 -15.23 10.73 -4.57
C GLU A 317 -14.61 9.48 -5.19
N LYS A 318 -14.95 9.19 -6.45
CA LYS A 318 -14.42 8.02 -7.16
C LYS A 318 -12.94 8.22 -7.46
N ILE A 319 -12.10 7.31 -6.96
CA ILE A 319 -10.68 7.22 -7.28
C ILE A 319 -10.45 5.92 -8.07
N GLU A 320 -9.93 6.03 -9.28
CA GLU A 320 -9.75 4.90 -10.20
C GLU A 320 -8.41 4.16 -9.99
N ASN A 321 -7.85 4.24 -8.79
CA ASN A 321 -6.63 3.54 -8.44
C ASN A 321 -6.59 3.16 -6.96
N PHE A 322 -5.80 2.13 -6.67
CA PHE A 322 -5.54 1.64 -5.31
C PHE A 322 -4.13 1.07 -5.22
N LEU A 323 -3.61 0.91 -4.00
CA LEU A 323 -2.34 0.25 -3.78
C LEU A 323 -2.56 -1.26 -3.65
N GLY A 324 -1.74 -2.05 -4.35
CA GLY A 324 -1.76 -3.50 -4.25
C GLY A 324 -0.43 -4.12 -4.65
N GLY A 325 -0.36 -5.45 -4.52
CA GLY A 325 0.86 -6.20 -4.82
C GLY A 325 1.95 -6.08 -3.76
N HIS A 326 3.04 -6.82 -3.98
CA HIS A 326 4.14 -6.89 -3.05
C HIS A 326 4.98 -5.60 -3.04
N GLY A 327 5.08 -4.94 -1.89
CA GLY A 327 5.81 -3.68 -1.73
C GLY A 327 5.00 -2.41 -2.06
N GLY A 328 3.72 -2.55 -2.44
CA GLY A 328 2.80 -1.43 -2.70
C GLY A 328 3.01 -0.77 -4.07
N ILE A 329 2.18 -1.13 -5.04
CA ILE A 329 2.18 -0.57 -6.39
C ILE A 329 0.80 0.05 -6.66
N PHE A 330 0.75 1.21 -7.32
CA PHE A 330 -0.51 1.77 -7.80
C PHE A 330 -1.09 0.91 -8.94
N LEU A 331 -2.25 0.34 -8.71
CA LEU A 331 -3.07 -0.39 -9.66
C LEU A 331 -4.22 0.51 -10.12
N SER A 332 -4.62 0.39 -11.38
CA SER A 332 -5.78 1.10 -11.94
C SER A 332 -6.96 0.16 -12.00
N ASN A 333 -8.16 0.68 -11.73
CA ASN A 333 -9.39 -0.07 -11.93
C ASN A 333 -9.55 -0.45 -13.41
N THR A 334 -10.03 -1.66 -13.66
CA THR A 334 -10.10 -2.26 -15.01
C THR A 334 -11.52 -2.42 -15.55
N ALA A 335 -12.55 -2.26 -14.71
CA ALA A 335 -13.95 -2.47 -15.13
C ALA A 335 -14.60 -1.23 -15.75
N GLY A 336 -15.11 -1.38 -16.98
CA GLY A 336 -15.97 -0.39 -17.65
C GLY A 336 -17.45 -0.57 -17.27
N TYR A 337 -18.15 0.52 -16.96
CA TYR A 337 -19.59 0.53 -16.66
C TYR A 337 -20.40 1.00 -17.87
N ILE A 338 -21.64 0.51 -17.99
CA ILE A 338 -22.66 1.09 -18.88
C ILE A 338 -23.56 1.96 -18.00
N ASP A 339 -23.41 3.27 -18.13
CA ASP A 339 -24.17 4.22 -17.32
C ASP A 339 -25.69 4.13 -17.60
N PRO A 340 -26.55 4.28 -16.56
CA PRO A 340 -27.99 4.37 -16.72
C PRO A 340 -28.42 5.44 -17.75
N GLY A 341 -29.37 5.08 -18.60
CA GLY A 341 -29.82 5.95 -19.70
C GLY A 341 -28.96 5.87 -20.96
N PHE A 342 -27.93 5.02 -21.01
CA PHE A 342 -27.26 4.66 -22.26
C PHE A 342 -28.22 3.93 -23.19
N SER A 343 -28.21 4.30 -24.47
CA SER A 343 -28.92 3.60 -25.54
C SER A 343 -27.99 3.43 -26.73
N GLY A 344 -27.74 2.20 -27.16
CA GLY A 344 -26.88 1.88 -28.29
C GLY A 344 -26.34 0.46 -28.23
N ASP A 345 -25.56 0.07 -29.24
CA ASP A 345 -24.89 -1.22 -29.28
C ASP A 345 -23.66 -1.21 -28.35
N ILE A 346 -23.59 -2.13 -27.39
CA ILE A 346 -22.42 -2.28 -26.53
C ILE A 346 -21.28 -2.87 -27.36
N THR A 347 -20.18 -2.14 -27.49
CA THR A 347 -19.02 -2.62 -28.25
C THR A 347 -18.14 -3.47 -27.37
N LEU A 348 -17.98 -4.75 -27.74
CA LEU A 348 -16.96 -5.62 -27.18
C LEU A 348 -15.65 -5.43 -27.96
N GLU A 349 -14.68 -4.76 -27.36
CA GLU A 349 -13.33 -4.65 -27.94
C GLU A 349 -12.50 -5.88 -27.55
N MET A 350 -12.08 -6.66 -28.55
CA MET A 350 -11.19 -7.81 -28.35
C MET A 350 -9.92 -7.61 -29.18
N GLN A 351 -8.76 -7.67 -28.52
CA GLN A 351 -7.46 -7.60 -29.19
C GLN A 351 -6.61 -8.82 -28.84
N ASN A 352 -6.09 -9.50 -29.86
CA ASN A 352 -5.06 -10.51 -29.66
C ASN A 352 -3.70 -9.82 -29.45
N LEU A 353 -3.23 -9.77 -28.20
CA LEU A 353 -1.94 -9.20 -27.83
C LEU A 353 -0.76 -10.18 -27.99
N GLY A 354 -1.01 -11.39 -28.48
CA GLY A 354 -0.01 -12.43 -28.72
C GLY A 354 0.46 -12.52 -30.18
N ASN A 355 1.61 -13.18 -30.38
CA ASN A 355 2.25 -13.32 -31.70
C ASN A 355 1.64 -14.46 -32.55
N ALA A 356 0.65 -15.18 -32.02
CA ALA A 356 0.01 -16.34 -32.64
C ALA A 356 -1.50 -16.11 -32.73
N PRO A 357 -2.16 -16.53 -33.83
CA PRO A 357 -3.59 -16.35 -34.01
C PRO A 357 -4.39 -17.23 -33.04
N VAL A 358 -5.38 -16.63 -32.36
CA VAL A 358 -6.32 -17.32 -31.48
C VAL A 358 -7.59 -17.63 -32.28
N LYS A 359 -8.05 -18.89 -32.21
CA LYS A 359 -9.34 -19.31 -32.78
C LYS A 359 -10.39 -19.25 -31.68
N LEU A 360 -11.51 -18.61 -31.98
CA LEU A 360 -12.74 -18.67 -31.19
C LEU A 360 -13.69 -19.65 -31.88
N TYR A 361 -14.37 -20.48 -31.10
CA TYR A 361 -15.40 -21.39 -31.56
C TYR A 361 -16.79 -20.87 -31.16
N PRO A 362 -17.84 -21.22 -31.92
CA PRO A 362 -19.21 -20.98 -31.49
C PRO A 362 -19.45 -21.57 -30.10
N GLU A 363 -20.22 -20.86 -29.26
CA GLU A 363 -20.49 -21.15 -27.84
C GLU A 363 -19.37 -20.80 -26.85
N ASP A 364 -18.23 -20.28 -27.30
CA ASP A 364 -17.21 -19.75 -26.39
C ASP A 364 -17.73 -18.52 -25.63
N ARG A 365 -17.65 -18.57 -24.31
CA ARG A 365 -18.00 -17.44 -23.45
C ARG A 365 -16.86 -16.43 -23.46
N VAL A 366 -17.04 -15.35 -24.22
CA VAL A 366 -16.01 -14.30 -24.41
C VAL A 366 -16.32 -12.98 -23.70
N CYS A 367 -17.50 -12.84 -23.09
CA CYS A 367 -17.92 -11.64 -22.35
C CYS A 367 -19.07 -11.98 -21.38
N GLN A 368 -19.21 -11.20 -20.31
CA GLN A 368 -20.35 -11.20 -19.40
C GLN A 368 -20.88 -9.77 -19.26
N VAL A 369 -22.21 -9.63 -19.28
CA VAL A 369 -22.90 -8.38 -18.94
C VAL A 369 -23.71 -8.63 -17.67
N VAL A 370 -23.60 -7.71 -16.71
CA VAL A 370 -24.36 -7.74 -15.46
C VAL A 370 -25.37 -6.62 -15.49
N PHE A 371 -26.61 -6.92 -15.09
CA PHE A 371 -27.69 -5.94 -15.02
C PHE A 371 -28.13 -5.77 -13.57
N GLU A 372 -28.33 -4.53 -13.17
CA GLU A 372 -28.88 -4.17 -11.86
C GLU A 372 -30.18 -3.37 -12.06
N THR A 373 -31.16 -3.60 -11.18
CA THR A 373 -32.47 -2.92 -11.27
C THR A 373 -32.41 -1.60 -10.51
N MET A 374 -32.80 -0.49 -11.16
CA MET A 374 -32.89 0.81 -10.51
C MET A 374 -34.19 0.93 -9.70
N THR A 375 -34.09 1.52 -8.52
CA THR A 375 -35.23 1.80 -7.63
C THR A 375 -35.86 3.18 -7.87
N SER A 376 -35.19 4.04 -8.64
CA SER A 376 -35.65 5.37 -9.05
C SER A 376 -35.06 5.73 -10.43
N GLU A 377 -35.53 6.81 -11.04
CA GLU A 377 -34.91 7.35 -12.26
C GLU A 377 -33.48 7.85 -11.98
N ALA A 378 -32.64 7.82 -13.03
CA ALA A 378 -31.27 8.31 -12.94
C ALA A 378 -31.26 9.84 -12.84
N GLU A 379 -30.61 10.41 -11.82
CA GLU A 379 -30.50 11.87 -11.67
C GLU A 379 -29.68 12.53 -12.78
N ASN A 380 -28.68 11.81 -13.32
CA ASN A 380 -27.80 12.26 -14.38
C ASN A 380 -27.63 11.15 -15.44
N PRO A 381 -28.64 10.90 -16.28
CA PRO A 381 -28.60 9.81 -17.25
C PRO A 381 -27.53 10.06 -18.30
N TYR A 382 -26.94 8.98 -18.84
CA TYR A 382 -25.84 9.05 -19.81
C TYR A 382 -26.16 10.06 -20.92
N GLY A 383 -27.29 9.97 -21.63
CA GLY A 383 -27.62 10.91 -22.72
C GLY A 383 -27.68 12.41 -22.39
N GLU A 384 -27.75 12.81 -21.11
CA GLU A 384 -27.85 14.21 -20.68
C GLU A 384 -26.51 14.81 -20.22
N LYS A 385 -25.48 13.98 -19.99
CA LYS A 385 -24.15 14.47 -19.62
C LYS A 385 -23.43 15.07 -20.84
N LYS A 386 -22.59 16.09 -20.61
CA LYS A 386 -21.84 16.79 -21.69
C LYS A 386 -20.79 15.91 -22.37
N ASP A 387 -20.41 14.80 -21.75
CA ASP A 387 -19.32 13.89 -22.12
C ASP A 387 -19.82 12.54 -22.68
N SER A 388 -21.11 12.43 -22.98
CA SER A 388 -21.76 11.20 -23.44
C SER A 388 -21.60 10.93 -24.92
N LYS A 389 -20.35 10.64 -25.29
CA LYS A 389 -19.87 10.49 -26.66
C LYS A 389 -20.45 9.29 -27.40
N TYR A 390 -21.00 8.31 -26.69
CA TYR A 390 -21.39 7.01 -27.24
C TYR A 390 -22.92 6.81 -27.32
N MET A 391 -23.71 7.85 -27.04
CA MET A 391 -25.17 7.77 -27.09
C MET A 391 -25.65 7.50 -28.53
N GLY A 392 -26.51 6.51 -28.70
CA GLY A 392 -27.06 6.09 -29.99
C GLY A 392 -26.07 5.37 -30.90
N GLN A 393 -24.93 4.88 -30.38
CA GLN A 393 -23.94 4.20 -31.22
C GLN A 393 -24.47 2.89 -31.81
N THR A 394 -24.02 2.57 -33.01
CA THR A 394 -24.41 1.36 -33.75
C THR A 394 -23.18 0.63 -34.26
N GLY A 395 -23.15 -0.69 -34.11
CA GLY A 395 -22.01 -1.54 -34.47
C GLY A 395 -20.79 -1.35 -33.57
N ALA A 396 -19.70 -2.03 -33.92
CA ALA A 396 -18.42 -1.91 -33.22
C ALA A 396 -17.84 -0.50 -33.42
N THR A 397 -18.03 0.36 -32.43
CA THR A 397 -17.61 1.76 -32.48
C THR A 397 -16.29 1.89 -31.73
N GLY A 398 -15.23 2.29 -32.45
CA GLY A 398 -13.92 2.48 -31.83
C GLY A 398 -13.91 3.64 -30.83
N SER A 399 -12.98 3.58 -29.88
CA SER A 399 -12.80 4.61 -28.85
C SER A 399 -12.70 6.04 -29.43
N ARG A 400 -13.54 6.94 -28.89
CA ARG A 400 -13.54 8.40 -29.16
C ARG A 400 -12.73 9.19 -28.13
N LEU A 401 -11.79 8.54 -27.42
CA LEU A 401 -10.86 9.20 -26.49
C LEU A 401 -10.07 10.35 -27.16
N GLY A 402 -9.85 10.27 -28.49
CA GLY A 402 -9.21 11.34 -29.26
C GLY A 402 -10.04 12.62 -29.42
N GLU A 403 -11.34 12.57 -29.18
CA GLU A 403 -12.28 13.70 -29.27
C GLU A 403 -12.44 14.44 -27.94
N GLU A 404 -11.77 13.95 -26.87
CA GLU A 404 -11.66 14.69 -25.63
C GLU A 404 -10.91 15.99 -25.86
N LYS A 405 -11.57 17.12 -25.58
CA LYS A 405 -10.87 18.38 -25.35
C LYS A 405 -10.01 18.19 -24.09
N ARG A 406 -8.75 17.81 -24.31
CA ARG A 406 -7.71 17.73 -23.29
C ARG A 406 -7.32 19.10 -22.74
#